data_AF-A0A1I7J3W6-F1
#
_entry.id   AF-A0A1I7J3W6-F1
#
_cell.length_a   1.000
_cell.length_b   1.000
_cell.length_c   1.000
_cell.angle_alpha   90.00
_cell.angle_beta   90.00
_cell.angle_gamma   90.00
#
_symmetry.space_group_name_H-M   'P 1'
#
loop_
_entity.id
_entity.type
_entity.pdbx_description
1 polymer ?
#
loop_
_entity_poly.entity_id
_entity_poly.type
_entity_poly.pdbx_seq_one_letter_code
_entity_poly.pdbx_strand_id
1 'polypeptide(L)'
;MTSSTPQQAYDLCHEQGLTFKQISEELGITTNMARRYVKQCERKAWLEAQWHYGLPVQAANALLAAGFDDREQVLKAYHNGELNPKGTLSPHGLGKNGIQAVEEWLEIPQKNRYDLGPKYVQLAVRLYPDAQRALKRLEDETGELPSAIVARLILEADQSD
;
A
#
# COMPACT_ATOMS: atom_id res chain seq x y z
N MET A 1 4.06 -17.37 -33.90
CA MET A 1 2.98 -17.76 -32.98
C MET A 1 2.73 -16.59 -32.06
N THR A 2 1.74 -15.76 -32.39
CA THR A 2 1.25 -14.70 -31.50
C THR A 2 0.63 -15.37 -30.28
N SER A 3 1.10 -15.05 -29.08
CA SER A 3 0.50 -15.54 -27.84
C SER A 3 -0.89 -14.94 -27.71
N SER A 4 -1.93 -15.71 -28.02
CA SER A 4 -3.32 -15.28 -27.88
C SER A 4 -3.61 -14.95 -26.42
N THR A 5 -4.01 -13.71 -26.14
CA THR A 5 -4.21 -13.23 -24.77
C THR A 5 -5.67 -13.38 -24.33
N PRO A 6 -5.94 -13.54 -23.02
CA PRO A 6 -7.31 -13.54 -22.50
C PRO A 6 -8.11 -12.29 -22.85
N GLN A 7 -7.45 -11.14 -22.92
CA GLN A 7 -8.08 -9.86 -23.27
C GLN A 7 -8.62 -9.87 -24.71
N GLN A 8 -7.83 -10.35 -25.67
CA GLN A 8 -8.27 -10.45 -27.07
C GLN A 8 -9.53 -11.32 -27.23
N ALA A 9 -9.63 -12.43 -26.49
CA ALA A 9 -10.83 -13.27 -26.51
C ALA A 9 -12.06 -12.56 -25.93
N TYR A 10 -11.86 -11.73 -24.89
CA TYR A 10 -12.91 -10.93 -24.29
C TYR A 10 -13.43 -9.85 -25.24
N ASP A 11 -12.52 -9.10 -25.89
CA ASP A 11 -12.87 -8.03 -26.82
C ASP A 11 -13.62 -8.59 -28.04
N LEU A 12 -13.17 -9.72 -28.62
CA LEU A 12 -13.89 -10.40 -29.71
C LEU A 12 -15.32 -10.83 -29.32
N CYS A 13 -15.51 -11.26 -28.07
CA CYS A 13 -16.82 -11.70 -27.59
C CYS A 13 -17.77 -10.51 -27.33
N HIS A 14 -17.29 -9.47 -26.64
CA HIS A 14 -18.13 -8.39 -26.12
C HIS A 14 -18.20 -7.17 -27.04
N GLU A 15 -17.13 -6.83 -27.76
CA GLU A 15 -17.13 -5.69 -28.69
C GLU A 15 -17.64 -6.10 -30.08
N GLN A 16 -17.25 -7.29 -30.53
CA GLN A 16 -17.55 -7.76 -31.88
C GLN A 16 -18.68 -8.82 -31.93
N GLY A 17 -19.13 -9.32 -30.78
CA GLY A 17 -20.26 -10.27 -30.70
C GLY A 17 -19.96 -11.67 -31.25
N LEU A 18 -18.69 -12.07 -31.35
CA LEU A 18 -18.31 -13.38 -31.88
C LEU A 18 -18.69 -14.50 -30.91
N THR A 19 -19.09 -15.64 -31.45
CA THR A 19 -19.29 -16.86 -30.66
C THR A 19 -17.96 -17.47 -30.24
N PHE A 20 -17.94 -18.26 -29.16
CA PHE A 20 -16.71 -18.96 -28.73
C PHE A 20 -16.08 -19.85 -29.80
N LYS A 21 -16.89 -20.37 -30.73
CA LYS A 21 -16.39 -21.15 -31.86
C LYS A 21 -15.57 -20.27 -32.81
N GLN A 22 -16.12 -19.12 -33.20
CA GLN A 22 -15.41 -18.16 -34.06
C GLN A 22 -14.18 -17.59 -33.37
N ILE A 23 -14.25 -17.27 -32.07
CA ILE A 23 -13.09 -16.82 -31.28
C ILE A 23 -11.99 -17.89 -31.27
N SER A 24 -12.38 -19.17 -31.17
CA SER A 24 -11.42 -20.28 -31.15
C SER A 24 -10.72 -20.46 -32.49
N GLU A 25 -11.43 -20.26 -33.60
CA GLU A 25 -10.87 -20.25 -34.95
C GLU A 25 -9.95 -19.04 -35.16
N GLU A 26 -10.39 -17.84 -34.75
CA GLU A 26 -9.64 -16.58 -34.89
C GLU A 26 -8.32 -16.59 -34.10
N LEU A 27 -8.35 -17.08 -32.86
CA LEU A 27 -7.20 -17.06 -31.96
C LEU A 27 -6.35 -18.34 -32.04
N GLY A 28 -6.73 -19.33 -32.86
CA GLY A 28 -6.06 -20.62 -32.95
C GLY A 28 -6.04 -21.41 -31.63
N ILE A 29 -7.08 -21.27 -30.81
CA ILE A 29 -7.23 -21.94 -29.51
C ILE A 29 -8.42 -22.89 -29.53
N THR A 30 -8.62 -23.69 -28.48
CA THR A 30 -9.83 -24.49 -28.36
C THR A 30 -11.01 -23.64 -27.90
N THR A 31 -12.24 -24.02 -28.26
CA THR A 31 -13.46 -23.35 -27.81
C THR A 31 -13.58 -23.30 -26.28
N ASN A 32 -13.09 -24.31 -25.57
CA ASN A 32 -13.03 -24.32 -24.10
C ASN A 32 -12.04 -23.27 -23.56
N MET A 33 -10.90 -23.08 -24.21
CA MET A 33 -9.95 -22.04 -23.85
C MET A 33 -10.52 -20.64 -24.10
N ALA A 34 -11.18 -20.42 -25.24
CA ALA A 34 -11.88 -19.16 -25.54
C ALA A 34 -12.89 -18.82 -24.44
N ARG A 35 -13.75 -19.78 -24.06
CA ARG A 35 -14.71 -19.62 -22.96
C ARG A 35 -14.01 -19.30 -21.63
N ARG A 36 -12.90 -19.98 -21.32
CA ARG A 36 -12.15 -19.76 -20.07
C ARG A 36 -11.56 -18.35 -20.02
N TYR A 37 -11.03 -17.85 -21.13
CA TYR A 37 -10.47 -16.50 -21.24
C TYR A 37 -11.53 -15.43 -21.05
N VAL A 38 -12.67 -15.55 -21.75
CA VAL A 38 -13.79 -14.61 -21.58
C VAL A 38 -14.26 -14.59 -20.13
N LYS A 39 -14.52 -15.76 -19.53
CA LYS A 39 -14.92 -15.85 -18.11
C LYS A 39 -13.89 -15.29 -17.13
N GLN A 40 -12.61 -15.42 -17.45
CA GLN A 40 -11.54 -14.86 -16.61
C GLN A 40 -11.59 -13.33 -16.60
N CYS A 41 -11.76 -12.71 -17.77
CA CYS A 41 -11.90 -11.26 -17.88
C CYS A 41 -13.23 -10.77 -17.27
N GLU A 42 -14.34 -11.46 -17.49
CA GLU A 42 -15.63 -11.15 -16.83
C GLU A 42 -15.53 -11.18 -15.31
N ARG A 43 -14.88 -12.21 -14.76
CA ARG A 43 -14.64 -12.30 -13.32
C ARG A 43 -13.77 -11.15 -12.81
N LYS A 44 -12.74 -10.76 -13.57
CA LYS A 44 -11.90 -9.62 -13.21
C LYS A 44 -12.69 -8.32 -13.23
N ALA A 45 -13.47 -8.07 -14.27
CA ALA A 45 -14.34 -6.89 -14.38
C ALA A 45 -15.39 -6.83 -13.25
N TRP A 46 -15.99 -7.97 -12.90
CA TRP A 46 -16.92 -8.06 -11.77
C TRP A 46 -16.25 -7.73 -10.43
N LEU A 47 -15.01 -8.19 -10.22
CA LEU A 47 -14.22 -7.85 -9.03
C LEU A 47 -13.85 -6.36 -9.01
N GLU A 48 -13.45 -5.80 -10.15
CA GLU A 48 -13.13 -4.37 -10.34
C GLU A 48 -14.31 -3.46 -10.08
N ALA A 49 -15.53 -3.93 -10.37
CA ALA A 49 -16.76 -3.20 -10.07
C ALA A 49 -17.13 -3.22 -8.58
N GLN A 50 -16.53 -4.08 -7.76
CA GLN A 50 -16.80 -4.07 -6.32
C GLN A 50 -16.15 -2.85 -5.67
N TRP A 51 -16.86 -2.18 -4.78
CA TRP A 51 -16.36 -0.98 -4.10
C TRP A 51 -15.08 -1.25 -3.30
N HIS A 52 -14.85 -2.49 -2.85
CA HIS A 52 -13.67 -2.93 -2.10
C HIS A 52 -12.57 -3.52 -3.00
N TYR A 53 -12.60 -3.26 -4.31
CA TYR A 53 -11.55 -3.71 -5.23
C TYR A 53 -10.18 -3.15 -4.82
N GLY A 54 -9.13 -3.97 -4.96
CA GLY A 54 -7.77 -3.63 -4.56
C GLY A 54 -7.43 -3.96 -3.10
N LEU A 55 -8.41 -4.26 -2.25
CA LEU A 55 -8.16 -4.75 -0.90
C LEU A 55 -7.77 -6.23 -0.89
N PRO A 56 -6.88 -6.66 0.04
CA PRO A 56 -6.70 -8.08 0.34
C PRO A 56 -8.02 -8.73 0.76
N VAL A 57 -8.26 -9.97 0.32
CA VAL A 57 -9.51 -10.71 0.57
C VAL A 57 -9.90 -10.73 2.06
N GLN A 58 -8.92 -10.89 2.95
CA GLN A 58 -9.18 -10.87 4.40
C GLN A 58 -9.69 -9.52 4.88
N ALA A 59 -9.11 -8.40 4.40
CA ALA A 59 -9.55 -7.06 4.78
C ALA A 59 -10.94 -6.75 4.20
N ALA A 60 -11.18 -7.09 2.93
CA ALA A 60 -12.49 -6.92 2.30
C ALA A 60 -13.59 -7.69 3.03
N ASN A 61 -13.37 -8.97 3.34
CA ASN A 61 -14.34 -9.78 4.08
C ASN A 61 -14.60 -9.24 5.48
N ALA A 62 -13.57 -8.71 6.15
CA ALA A 62 -13.73 -8.12 7.47
C ALA A 62 -14.59 -6.84 7.41
N LEU A 63 -14.35 -5.96 6.43
CA LEU A 63 -15.18 -4.76 6.24
C LEU A 63 -16.64 -5.11 5.90
N LEU A 64 -16.85 -6.08 5.02
CA LEU A 64 -18.20 -6.58 4.70
C LEU A 64 -18.90 -7.16 5.94
N ALA A 65 -18.18 -7.94 6.76
CA ALA A 65 -18.73 -8.48 8.00
C ALA A 65 -19.03 -7.40 9.05
N ALA A 66 -18.34 -6.25 8.99
CA ALA A 66 -18.62 -5.09 9.81
C ALA A 66 -19.78 -4.23 9.27
N GLY A 67 -20.36 -4.57 8.12
CA GLY A 67 -21.52 -3.88 7.54
C GLY A 67 -21.17 -2.61 6.78
N PHE A 68 -19.93 -2.46 6.30
CA PHE A 68 -19.57 -1.37 5.40
C PHE A 68 -20.02 -1.69 3.98
N ASP A 69 -20.67 -0.74 3.32
CA ASP A 69 -21.21 -0.90 1.97
C ASP A 69 -20.52 -0.04 0.91
N ASP A 70 -19.68 0.92 1.33
CA ASP A 70 -18.96 1.82 0.44
C ASP A 70 -17.63 2.31 1.04
N ARG A 71 -16.76 2.85 0.17
CA ARG A 71 -15.43 3.37 0.56
C ARG A 71 -15.50 4.57 1.50
N GLU A 72 -16.51 5.42 1.39
CA GLU A 72 -16.64 6.62 2.22
C GLU A 72 -16.99 6.29 3.67
N GLN A 73 -17.84 5.28 3.89
CA GLN A 73 -18.15 4.78 5.22
C GLN A 73 -16.90 4.24 5.92
N VAL A 74 -16.08 3.49 5.18
CA VAL A 74 -14.80 2.99 5.71
C VAL A 74 -13.87 4.16 6.05
N LEU A 75 -13.78 5.19 5.18
CA LEU A 75 -12.98 6.39 5.45
C LEU A 75 -13.47 7.16 6.69
N LYS A 76 -14.78 7.32 6.86
CA LYS A 76 -15.38 7.95 8.05
C LYS A 76 -15.08 7.14 9.32
N ALA A 77 -15.26 5.82 9.27
CA ALA A 77 -14.94 4.93 10.39
C ALA A 77 -13.44 4.95 10.73
N TYR A 78 -12.56 5.10 9.72
CA TYR A 78 -11.14 5.31 9.94
C TYR A 78 -10.89 6.60 10.74
N HIS A 79 -11.43 7.74 10.28
CA HIS A 79 -11.25 9.03 10.94
C HIS A 79 -11.85 9.08 12.35
N ASN A 80 -12.95 8.38 12.59
CA ASN A 80 -13.57 8.26 13.91
C ASN A 80 -12.82 7.31 14.86
N GLY A 81 -11.76 6.63 14.39
CA GLY A 81 -10.97 5.69 15.17
C GLY A 81 -11.66 4.35 15.41
N GLU A 82 -12.73 4.06 14.67
CA GLU A 82 -13.54 2.85 14.76
C GLU A 82 -12.84 1.64 14.12
N LEU A 83 -12.00 1.89 13.09
CA LEU A 83 -11.14 0.90 12.42
C LEU A 83 -9.79 0.67 13.15
N ASN A 84 -9.82 0.57 14.48
CA ASN A 84 -8.64 0.25 15.28
C ASN A 84 -8.65 -1.22 15.73
N PRO A 85 -7.48 -1.89 15.91
CA PRO A 85 -7.42 -3.28 16.39
C PRO A 85 -7.96 -3.46 17.81
N LYS A 86 -8.14 -2.34 18.54
CA LYS A 86 -8.69 -2.26 19.89
C LYS A 86 -10.02 -1.48 19.93
N GLY A 87 -10.54 -1.06 18.78
CA GLY A 87 -11.76 -0.26 18.66
C GLY A 87 -13.04 -1.10 18.82
N THR A 88 -14.14 -0.43 19.11
CA THR A 88 -15.47 -1.04 19.34
C THR A 88 -16.07 -1.67 18.08
N LEU A 89 -15.67 -1.16 16.90
CA LEU A 89 -16.08 -1.64 15.57
C LEU A 89 -14.93 -2.36 14.86
N SER A 90 -13.92 -2.81 15.60
CA SER A 90 -12.81 -3.56 15.02
C SER A 90 -13.36 -4.76 14.26
N PRO A 91 -13.25 -4.79 12.92
CA PRO A 91 -13.77 -5.91 12.16
C PRO A 91 -13.05 -7.16 12.64
N HIS A 92 -13.77 -8.19 13.07
CA HIS A 92 -13.17 -9.39 13.66
C HIS A 92 -12.08 -9.94 12.72
N GLY A 93 -10.82 -9.87 13.15
CA GLY A 93 -9.68 -10.34 12.37
C GLY A 93 -8.90 -9.26 11.59
N LEU A 94 -9.27 -7.98 11.65
CA LEU A 94 -8.49 -6.89 11.06
C LEU A 94 -7.26 -6.57 11.94
N GLY A 95 -6.21 -7.37 11.79
CA GLY A 95 -4.92 -7.14 12.45
C GLY A 95 -4.21 -5.89 11.91
N LYS A 96 -3.04 -5.58 12.47
CA LYS A 96 -2.21 -4.42 12.05
C LYS A 96 -1.96 -4.36 10.54
N ASN A 97 -1.69 -5.51 9.91
CA ASN A 97 -1.46 -5.60 8.47
C ASN A 97 -2.75 -5.37 7.65
N GLY A 98 -3.91 -5.75 8.19
CA GLY A 98 -5.20 -5.50 7.56
C GLY A 98 -5.53 -4.01 7.59
N ILE A 99 -5.27 -3.33 8.71
CA ILE A 99 -5.43 -1.87 8.81
C ILE A 99 -4.49 -1.15 7.86
N GLN A 100 -3.22 -1.57 7.81
CA GLN A 100 -2.26 -0.99 6.86
C GLN A 100 -2.74 -1.14 5.41
N ALA A 101 -3.24 -2.31 5.03
CA ALA A 101 -3.78 -2.51 3.70
C ALA A 101 -5.02 -1.64 3.42
N VAL A 102 -5.87 -1.41 4.42
CA VAL A 102 -7.03 -0.50 4.30
C VAL A 102 -6.57 0.95 4.16
N GLU A 103 -5.57 1.38 4.92
CA GLU A 103 -4.98 2.73 4.80
C GLU A 103 -4.33 2.95 3.43
N GLU A 104 -3.55 1.98 2.93
CA GLU A 104 -2.97 2.02 1.58
C GLU A 104 -4.08 2.11 0.52
N TRP A 105 -5.15 1.33 0.66
CA TRP A 105 -6.30 1.34 -0.24
C TRP A 105 -7.14 2.63 -0.17
N LEU A 106 -7.24 3.25 1.01
CA LEU A 106 -7.83 4.57 1.20
C LEU A 106 -6.92 5.72 0.75
N GLU A 107 -5.71 5.40 0.26
CA GLU A 107 -4.68 6.37 -0.12
C GLU A 107 -4.34 7.34 1.03
N ILE A 108 -4.54 6.87 2.26
CA ILE A 108 -4.16 7.62 3.45
C ILE A 108 -2.65 7.53 3.54
N PRO A 109 -1.93 8.66 3.67
CA PRO A 109 -0.50 8.63 3.88
C PRO A 109 -0.26 7.76 5.10
N GLN A 110 0.37 6.61 4.88
CA GLN A 110 0.84 5.75 5.95
C GLN A 110 1.59 6.68 6.89
N LYS A 111 1.13 6.82 8.14
CA LYS A 111 1.95 7.43 9.17
C LYS A 111 3.22 6.65 9.12
N ASN A 112 4.26 7.29 8.61
CA ASN A 112 5.53 6.63 8.43
C ASN A 112 5.83 6.07 9.82
N ARG A 113 6.21 4.79 9.95
CA ARG A 113 6.66 4.32 11.27
C ARG A 113 7.89 5.12 11.75
N TYR A 114 8.44 5.95 10.86
CA TYR A 114 9.44 6.97 11.09
C TYR A 114 8.91 8.42 11.28
N ASP A 115 7.59 8.65 11.34
CA ASP A 115 6.99 9.80 12.06
C ASP A 115 7.09 9.52 13.56
N LEU A 116 8.36 9.42 13.94
CA LEU A 116 8.88 9.53 15.27
C LEU A 116 8.40 10.88 15.77
N GLY A 117 7.29 10.88 16.52
CA GLY A 117 6.83 12.06 17.26
C GLY A 117 7.99 12.70 18.03
N PRO A 118 7.85 13.94 18.52
CA PRO A 118 8.95 14.85 18.90
C PRO A 118 10.01 14.33 19.91
N LYS A 119 9.88 13.11 20.41
CA LYS A 119 10.88 12.38 21.20
C LYS A 119 11.96 11.65 20.40
N TYR A 120 11.82 11.45 19.09
CA TYR A 120 12.72 10.56 18.33
C TYR A 120 13.23 11.13 16.99
N VAL A 121 13.39 12.46 16.86
CA VAL A 121 14.27 13.03 15.84
C VAL A 121 15.73 12.76 16.25
N GLN A 122 16.13 11.49 16.30
CA GLN A 122 17.52 11.10 16.16
C GLN A 122 17.69 10.64 14.73
N LEU A 123 18.09 11.59 13.90
CA LEU A 123 18.65 11.36 12.58
C LEU A 123 19.82 10.38 12.77
N ALA A 124 19.59 9.09 12.53
CA ALA A 124 20.65 8.08 12.57
C ALA A 124 21.51 8.22 11.30
N VAL A 125 22.24 9.32 11.20
CA VAL A 125 23.35 9.45 10.27
C VAL A 125 24.40 8.47 10.74
N ARG A 126 24.68 7.43 9.93
CA ARG A 126 25.88 6.62 10.14
C ARG A 126 27.09 7.52 9.91
N LEU A 127 27.60 8.10 10.98
CA LEU A 127 28.88 8.81 10.96
C LEU A 127 29.98 7.81 10.58
N TYR A 128 30.87 8.21 9.67
CA TYR A 128 32.10 7.47 9.43
C TYR A 128 32.89 7.31 10.74
N PRO A 129 33.69 6.24 10.91
CA PRO A 129 34.42 5.98 12.15
C PRO A 129 35.26 7.17 12.64
N ASP A 130 35.81 7.97 11.73
CA ASP A 130 36.58 9.16 12.07
C ASP A 130 35.72 10.28 12.65
N ALA A 131 34.52 10.49 12.11
CA ALA A 131 33.55 11.43 12.64
C ALA A 131 33.03 11.01 14.01
N GLN A 132 32.86 9.70 14.26
CA GLN A 132 32.52 9.18 15.59
C GLN A 132 33.63 9.44 16.62
N ARG A 133 34.89 9.25 16.22
CA ARG A 133 36.05 9.52 17.07
C ARG A 133 36.19 11.02 17.37
N ALA A 134 35.97 11.88 16.38
CA ALA A 134 36.00 13.33 16.56
C ALA A 134 34.88 13.80 17.50
N LEU A 135 33.65 13.30 17.31
CA LEU A 135 32.50 13.65 18.14
C LEU A 135 32.72 13.25 19.60
N LYS A 136 33.30 12.06 19.84
CA LYS A 136 33.64 11.60 21.19
C LYS A 136 34.69 12.47 21.88
N ARG A 137 35.72 12.93 21.16
CA ARG A 137 36.72 13.87 21.72
C ARG A 137 36.08 15.19 22.13
N LEU A 138 35.18 15.71 21.29
CA LEU A 138 34.47 16.95 21.59
C LEU A 138 33.54 16.80 22.79
N GLU A 139 32.88 15.65 22.94
CA GLU A 139 32.10 15.31 24.14
C GLU A 139 32.98 15.30 25.39
N ASP A 140 34.16 14.66 25.34
CA ASP A 140 35.11 14.61 26.46
C ASP A 140 35.68 16.00 26.82
N GLU A 141 35.89 16.88 25.84
CA GLU A 141 36.46 18.22 26.02
C GLU A 141 35.45 19.27 26.51
N THR A 142 34.20 19.18 26.02
CA THR A 142 33.16 20.20 26.29
C THR A 142 32.16 19.77 27.36
N GLY A 143 32.03 18.46 27.62
CA GLY A 143 30.99 17.89 28.46
C GLY A 143 29.57 18.03 27.89
N GLU A 144 29.43 18.45 26.63
CA GLU A 144 28.14 18.62 25.96
C GLU A 144 27.62 17.31 25.38
N LEU A 145 26.30 17.18 25.28
CA LEU A 145 25.67 16.04 24.62
C LEU A 145 26.01 16.04 23.11
N PRO A 146 26.24 14.87 22.49
CA PRO A 146 26.58 14.76 21.06
C PRO A 146 25.60 15.49 20.12
N SER A 147 24.32 15.54 20.47
CA SER A 147 23.31 16.26 19.69
C SER A 147 23.48 17.79 19.71
N ALA A 148 23.95 18.35 20.84
CA ALA A 148 24.22 19.79 20.96
C ALA A 148 25.44 20.20 20.14
N ILE A 149 26.49 19.36 20.16
CA ILE A 149 27.71 19.55 19.37
C ILE A 149 27.39 19.54 17.87
N VAL A 150 26.62 18.55 17.40
CA VAL A 150 26.22 18.45 15.99
C VAL A 150 25.35 19.63 15.57
N ALA A 151 24.39 20.04 16.40
CA ALA A 151 23.54 21.21 16.10
C ALA A 151 24.37 22.50 15.99
N ARG A 152 25.33 22.71 16.89
CA ARG A 152 26.24 23.87 16.83
C ARG A 152 27.08 23.85 15.55
N LEU A 153 27.69 22.70 15.22
CA LEU A 153 28.52 22.56 14.01
C LEU A 153 27.73 22.81 12.72
N ILE A 154 26.45 22.38 12.66
CA ILE A 154 25.59 22.65 11.51
C ILE A 154 25.31 24.15 11.40
N LEU A 155 25.00 24.82 12.51
CA LEU A 155 24.75 26.27 12.53
C LEU A 155 26.00 27.10 12.19
N GLU A 156 27.18 26.66 12.63
CA GLU A 156 28.45 27.31 12.30
C GLU A 156 28.82 27.13 10.81
N ALA A 157 28.56 25.95 10.25
CA ALA A 157 28.78 25.68 8.83
C ALA A 157 27.85 26.51 7.92
N ASP A 158 26.59 26.70 8.31
CA ASP A 158 25.59 27.48 7.57
C ASP A 158 25.86 29.00 7.63
N GLN A 159 26.65 29.45 8.60
CA GLN A 159 27.10 30.85 8.75
C GLN A 159 28.46 31.12 8.08
N SER A 160 29.09 30.10 7.51
CA SER A 160 30.42 30.19 6.88
C SER A 160 30.38 30.31 5.35
N ASP A 161 29.18 30.45 4.77
CA ASP A 161 28.91 30.85 3.37
C ASP A 161 28.57 32.35 3.26
#